data_AF-H9W9V9-F1
#
_entry.id   AF-H9W9V9-F1
#
_cell.length_a   1.000
_cell.length_b   1.000
_cell.length_c   1.000
_cell.angle_alpha   90.00
_cell.angle_beta   90.00
_cell.angle_gamma   90.00
#
_symmetry.space_group_name_H-M   'P 1'
#
loop_
_entity.id
_entity.type
_entity.pdbx_description
1 polymer ?
#
loop_
_entity_poly.entity_id
_entity_poly.type
_entity_poly.pdbx_seq_one_letter_code
_entity_poly.pdbx_strand_id
1 'polypeptide(L)' 'MVFKGEVEYDEGPPDNFDPQNPYADPVAFLEYREYLVREKWIGIETAKILRERVKW' A
#
# COMPACT_ATOMS: atom_id res chain seq x y z
N MET A 1 18.27 3.23 18.85
CA MET A 1 17.91 1.83 18.49
C MET A 1 17.27 1.90 17.11
N VAL A 2 17.96 1.47 16.05
CA VAL A 2 17.34 1.32 14.72
C VAL A 2 16.89 -0.13 14.65
N PHE A 3 15.58 -0.37 14.73
CA PHE A 3 15.02 -1.70 14.50
C PHE A 3 15.23 -2.04 13.03
N LYS A 4 16.21 -2.90 12.76
CA LYS A 4 16.44 -3.51 11.46
C LYS A 4 15.58 -4.78 11.36
N GLY A 5 14.28 -4.63 11.60
CA GLY A 5 13.30 -5.68 11.32
C GLY A 5 12.95 -5.59 9.84
N GLU A 6 12.90 -6.73 9.15
CA GLU A 6 12.18 -6.80 7.89
C GLU A 6 10.75 -6.35 8.19
N VAL A 7 10.31 -5.26 7.56
CA VAL A 7 8.93 -4.82 7.66
C VAL A 7 8.14 -5.79 6.81
N GLU A 8 7.54 -6.79 7.45
CA GLU A 8 6.56 -7.66 6.81
C GLU A 8 5.36 -6.79 6.44
N TYR A 9 5.14 -6.64 5.14
CA TYR A 9 4.00 -5.94 4.60
C TYR A 9 2.95 -6.97 4.23
N ASP A 10 1.75 -6.88 4.78
CA ASP A 10 0.61 -7.64 4.25
C ASP A 10 0.36 -7.26 2.78
N GLU A 11 0.27 -8.28 1.93
CA GLU A 11 0.10 -8.15 0.47
C GLU A 11 -1.35 -7.85 0.06
N GLY A 12 -2.32 -8.10 0.94
CA GLY A 12 -3.75 -8.02 0.66
C GLY A 12 -4.46 -6.80 1.27
N PRO A 13 -5.66 -6.45 0.77
CA PRO A 13 -6.53 -5.51 1.45
C PRO A 13 -6.97 -6.09 2.81
N PRO A 14 -7.28 -5.24 3.82
CA PRO A 14 -7.78 -5.72 5.11
C PRO A 14 -9.10 -6.49 4.95
N ASP A 15 -9.17 -7.68 5.56
CA ASP A 15 -10.28 -8.63 5.43
C ASP A 15 -11.65 -8.08 5.87
N ASN A 16 -11.66 -7.06 6.73
CA ASN A 16 -12.87 -6.53 7.37
C ASN A 16 -13.30 -5.14 6.84
N PHE A 17 -12.69 -4.64 5.76
CA PHE A 17 -13.06 -3.34 5.22
C PHE A 17 -14.33 -3.42 4.36
N ASP A 18 -15.39 -2.72 4.79
CA ASP A 18 -16.63 -2.55 4.02
C ASP A 18 -16.59 -1.24 3.19
N PRO A 19 -16.51 -1.30 1.85
CA PRO A 19 -16.50 -0.11 0.99
C PRO A 19 -17.81 0.67 1.02
N GLN A 20 -18.94 0.05 1.40
CA GLN A 20 -20.24 0.72 1.48
C GLN A 20 -20.39 1.54 2.76
N ASN A 21 -19.67 1.16 3.83
CA ASN A 21 -19.60 1.93 5.06
C ASN A 21 -18.15 2.06 5.57
N PRO A 22 -17.32 2.89 4.91
CA PRO A 22 -15.88 2.99 5.20
C PRO A 22 -15.53 3.46 6.62
N TYR A 23 -16.49 4.07 7.34
CA TYR A 23 -16.28 4.62 8.67
C TYR A 23 -16.84 3.74 9.79
N ALA A 24 -17.43 2.59 9.45
CA ALA A 24 -17.97 1.64 10.44
C ALA A 24 -16.87 1.12 11.37
N ASP A 25 -15.69 0.88 10.82
CA ASP A 25 -14.51 0.46 11.55
C ASP A 25 -13.33 1.40 11.24
N PRO A 26 -12.95 2.30 12.17
CA PRO A 26 -11.87 3.25 11.95
C PRO A 26 -10.50 2.57 11.83
N VAL A 27 -10.32 1.35 12.36
CA VAL A 27 -9.06 0.60 12.24
C VAL A 27 -8.93 0.05 10.82
N ALA A 28 -9.96 -0.65 10.34
CA ALA A 28 -10.00 -1.17 8.97
C ALA A 28 -9.90 -0.04 7.93
N PHE A 29 -10.44 1.14 8.21
CA PHE A 29 -10.29 2.32 7.35
C PHE A 29 -8.84 2.79 7.21
N LEU A 30 -8.08 2.83 8.30
CA LEU A 30 -6.68 3.23 8.28
C LEU A 30 -5.82 2.21 7.54
N GLU A 31 -6.01 0.93 7.84
CA GLU A 31 -5.31 -0.17 7.17
C GLU A 31 -5.59 -0.18 5.67
N TYR A 32 -6.84 0.03 5.26
CA TYR A 32 -7.22 0.10 3.85
C TYR A 32 -6.57 1.30 3.15
N ARG A 33 -6.45 2.45 3.83
CA ARG A 33 -5.75 3.61 3.28
C ARG A 33 -4.26 3.38 3.14
N GLU A 34 -3.64 2.69 4.09
CA GLU A 34 -2.23 2.29 3.98
C GLU A 34 -2.01 1.36 2.80
N TYR A 35 -2.88 0.36 2.62
CA TYR A 35 -2.88 -0.53 1.46
C TYR A 35 -2.98 0.24 0.13
N LEU A 36 -3.98 1.13 0.00
CA LEU A 36 -4.16 1.95 -1.20
C LEU A 36 -2.95 2.84 -1.52
N VAL A 37 -2.32 3.41 -0.50
CA VAL A 37 -1.11 4.22 -0.69
C VAL A 37 0.03 3.36 -1.20
N ARG A 38 0.23 2.16 -0.65
CA ARG A 38 1.26 1.21 -1.12
C ARG A 38 1.04 0.82 -2.59
N GLU A 39 -0.18 0.44 -2.98
CA GLU A 39 -0.47 0.11 -4.39
C GLU A 39 -0.13 1.25 -5.35
N LYS A 40 -0.45 2.50 -4.96
CA LYS A 40 -0.08 3.69 -5.74
C LYS A 40 1.44 3.85 -5.86
N TRP A 41 2.18 3.62 -4.77
CA TRP A 41 3.64 3.65 -4.80
C TRP A 41 4.22 2.57 -5.72
N ILE A 42 3.70 1.34 -5.68
CA ILE A 42 4.11 0.25 -6.59
C ILE A 42 3.92 0.67 -8.04
N GLY A 43 2.77 1.28 -8.38
CA GLY A 43 2.52 1.80 -9.73
C GLY A 43 3.52 2.89 -10.14
N ILE A 44 3.82 3.83 -9.23
CA ILE A 44 4.80 4.90 -9.47
C ILE A 44 6.21 4.33 -9.69
N GLU A 45 6.68 3.43 -8.83
CA GLU A 45 8.01 2.84 -8.95
C GLU A 45 8.13 1.98 -10.21
N THR A 46 7.08 1.21 -10.55
CA THR A 46 7.03 0.48 -11.82
C THR A 46 7.13 1.42 -13.02
N ALA A 47 6.42 2.55 -12.99
CA ALA A 47 6.50 3.57 -14.05
C ALA A 47 7.89 4.22 -14.11
N LYS A 48 8.56 4.44 -12.97
CA LYS A 48 9.95 4.95 -12.94
C LYS A 48 10.92 3.97 -13.58
N ILE A 49 10.84 2.68 -13.24
CA ILE A 49 11.66 1.62 -13.85
C ILE A 49 11.45 1.58 -15.37
N LEU A 50 10.20 1.63 -15.83
CA LEU A 50 9.89 1.68 -17.26
C LEU A 50 10.46 2.95 -17.92
N ARG A 51 10.33 4.10 -17.28
CA ARG A 51 10.90 5.36 -17.76
C ARG A 51 12.43 5.31 -17.87
N GLU A 52 13.12 4.70 -16.91
CA GLU A 52 14.57 4.53 -16.97
C GLU A 52 14.98 3.62 -18.12
N ARG A 53 14.26 2.51 -18.35
CA ARG A 53 14.48 1.61 -19.48
C ARG A 53 14.27 2.27 -20.85
N VAL A 54 13.33 3.21 -20.96
CA VAL A 54 13.03 3.93 -22.23
C VAL A 54 14.04 5.05 -22.52
N LYS A 55 14.70 5.59 -21.50
CA LYS A 55 15.69 6.67 -21.67
C LYS A 55 17.06 6.21 -22.18
N TRP A 56 17.33 4.91 -22.10
CA TRP A 56 18.51 4.27 -22.66
C TRP A 56 18.25 3.87 -24.12
#